data_AF-A0AB38STB4-F1
#
_entry.id   AF-A0AB38STB4-F1
#
_cell.length_a   1.000
_cell.length_b   1.000
_cell.length_c   1.000
_cell.angle_alpha   90.00
_cell.angle_beta   90.00
_cell.angle_gamma   90.00
#
_symmetry.space_group_name_H-M   'P 1'
#
loop_
_entity.id
_entity.type
_entity.pdbx_description
1 polymer ?
#
loop_
_entity_poly.entity_id
_entity_poly.type
_entity_poly.pdbx_seq_one_letter_code
_entity_poly.pdbx_strand_id
1 'polypeptide(L)'
;MALSRSAGRFLKLVESYLAQAIKSGQAATEPLATFEQALGKLIALTAPFANLKRENDPLAEPWAELTGTCRTLAEDFGTFGKETAVQAAAWPAADRDNIGLNAARLALHPLVDRCRDLTKQIDLVAKLAGRVIDIAVKELDARDSEAWDNADVNRARRALEAARSNVVEALRLPRYFVRQADWLQERFPEAELRDVEGLVKLIDRATIQAHDWSLTPGRYVGVAPEEEDEDFDFEEVLRAIHIDLKGLNEEAAELAARIAKSFEELGA
;
A
#
# COMPACT_ATOMS: atom_id res chain seq x y z
N MET A 1 11.41 3.46 -39.61
CA MET A 1 10.76 2.16 -39.35
C MET A 1 10.95 1.66 -37.91
N ALA A 2 12.14 1.75 -37.30
CA ALA A 2 12.38 1.33 -35.91
C ALA A 2 11.69 2.22 -34.84
N LEU A 3 11.68 3.54 -35.03
CA LEU A 3 11.05 4.50 -34.10
C LEU A 3 9.52 4.33 -34.02
N SER A 4 8.84 4.15 -35.15
CA SER A 4 7.39 3.87 -35.20
C SER A 4 7.01 2.54 -34.51
N ARG A 5 7.88 1.51 -34.56
CA ARG A 5 7.67 0.25 -33.84
C ARG A 5 7.92 0.39 -32.32
N SER A 6 8.76 1.34 -31.91
CA SER A 6 9.03 1.69 -30.51
C SER A 6 7.85 2.38 -29.86
N ALA A 7 7.26 3.39 -30.52
CA ALA A 7 6.08 4.11 -30.03
C ALA A 7 4.90 3.15 -29.80
N GLY A 8 4.65 2.22 -30.71
CA GLY A 8 3.60 1.21 -30.53
C GLY A 8 3.81 0.24 -29.36
N ARG A 9 5.07 -0.03 -28.96
CA ARG A 9 5.36 -0.85 -27.77
C ARG A 9 5.19 -0.06 -26.49
N PHE A 10 5.59 1.22 -26.50
CA PHE A 10 5.39 2.14 -25.38
C PHE A 10 3.91 2.30 -25.06
N LEU A 11 3.08 2.61 -26.05
CA LEU A 11 1.64 2.79 -25.85
C LEU A 11 0.96 1.52 -25.34
N LYS A 12 1.35 0.34 -25.84
CA LYS A 12 0.85 -0.96 -25.31
C LYS A 12 1.24 -1.20 -23.86
N LEU A 13 2.44 -0.77 -23.44
CA LEU A 13 2.86 -0.91 -22.05
C LEU A 13 2.02 0.00 -21.15
N VAL A 14 1.85 1.27 -21.53
CA VAL A 14 0.98 2.21 -20.81
C VAL A 14 -0.45 1.68 -20.74
N GLU A 15 -1.01 1.24 -21.87
CA GLU A 15 -2.34 0.61 -21.93
C GLU A 15 -2.45 -0.56 -20.95
N SER A 16 -1.44 -1.42 -20.88
CA SER A 16 -1.45 -2.57 -19.95
C SER A 16 -1.45 -2.14 -18.48
N TYR A 17 -0.73 -1.08 -18.13
CA TYR A 17 -0.74 -0.54 -16.78
C TYR A 17 -2.08 0.09 -16.42
N LEU A 18 -2.66 0.91 -17.29
CA LEU A 18 -3.97 1.51 -17.04
C LEU A 18 -5.07 0.44 -16.94
N ALA A 19 -5.06 -0.56 -17.83
CA ALA A 19 -6.00 -1.68 -17.75
C ALA A 19 -5.85 -2.46 -16.44
N GLN A 20 -4.61 -2.68 -15.98
CA GLN A 20 -4.35 -3.39 -14.74
C GLN A 20 -4.73 -2.54 -13.51
N ALA A 21 -4.51 -1.22 -13.54
CA ALA A 21 -4.95 -0.30 -12.49
C ALA A 21 -6.47 -0.40 -12.30
N ILE A 22 -7.24 -0.31 -13.39
CA ILE A 22 -8.70 -0.40 -13.39
C ILE A 22 -9.16 -1.76 -12.89
N LYS A 23 -8.59 -2.85 -13.42
CA LYS A 23 -8.91 -4.22 -12.99
C LYS A 23 -8.65 -4.41 -11.50
N SER A 24 -7.49 -3.96 -11.01
CA SER A 24 -7.16 -4.06 -9.58
C SER A 24 -8.04 -3.19 -8.71
N GLY A 25 -8.47 -2.01 -9.19
CA GLY A 25 -9.39 -1.14 -8.47
C GLY A 25 -10.75 -1.81 -8.27
N GLN A 26 -11.30 -2.43 -9.32
CA GLN A 26 -12.51 -3.23 -9.20
C GLN A 26 -12.33 -4.42 -8.26
N ALA A 27 -11.21 -5.15 -8.39
CA ALA A 27 -10.91 -6.29 -7.54
C ALA A 27 -10.78 -5.92 -6.05
N ALA A 28 -10.36 -4.69 -5.73
CA ALA A 28 -10.23 -4.21 -4.35
C ALA A 28 -11.57 -4.07 -3.60
N THR A 29 -12.69 -4.03 -4.32
CA THR A 29 -14.04 -3.96 -3.70
C THR A 29 -14.38 -5.18 -2.84
N GLU A 30 -13.87 -6.36 -3.18
CA GLU A 30 -14.11 -7.60 -2.42
C GLU A 30 -13.31 -7.64 -1.09
N PRO A 31 -12.00 -7.35 -1.07
CA PRO A 31 -11.26 -7.16 0.18
C PRO A 31 -11.83 -6.06 1.09
N LEU A 32 -12.31 -4.94 0.51
CA LEU A 32 -12.99 -3.88 1.27
C LEU A 32 -14.26 -4.39 1.96
N ALA A 33 -15.11 -5.13 1.23
CA ALA A 33 -16.30 -5.74 1.82
C ALA A 33 -15.96 -6.77 2.90
N THR A 34 -14.88 -7.54 2.71
CA THR A 34 -14.39 -8.50 3.71
C THR A 34 -13.91 -7.80 4.98
N PHE A 35 -13.17 -6.69 4.83
CA PHE A 35 -12.75 -5.86 5.96
C PHE A 35 -13.95 -5.25 6.69
N GLU A 36 -14.92 -4.70 5.97
CA GLU A 36 -16.14 -4.13 6.54
C GLU A 36 -16.93 -5.17 7.36
N GLN A 37 -17.05 -6.40 6.86
CA GLN A 37 -17.70 -7.50 7.57
C GLN A 37 -16.94 -7.90 8.84
N ALA A 38 -15.60 -8.03 8.75
CA ALA A 38 -14.77 -8.36 9.91
C ALA A 38 -14.84 -7.26 10.99
N LEU A 39 -14.81 -5.99 10.58
CA LEU A 39 -14.95 -4.84 11.45
C LEU A 39 -16.33 -4.82 12.10
N GLY A 40 -17.40 -4.96 11.32
CA GLY A 40 -18.78 -5.01 11.82
C GLY A 40 -18.98 -6.12 12.84
N LYS A 41 -18.40 -7.30 12.61
CA LYS A 41 -18.42 -8.40 13.59
C LYS A 41 -17.70 -8.04 14.88
N LEU A 42 -16.52 -7.42 14.80
CA LEU A 42 -15.77 -7.01 15.98
C LEU A 42 -16.56 -5.96 16.79
N ILE A 43 -17.10 -4.94 16.12
CA ILE A 43 -17.95 -3.92 16.73
C ILE A 43 -19.17 -4.55 17.41
N ALA A 44 -19.84 -5.51 16.76
CA ALA A 44 -21.00 -6.19 17.34
C ALA A 44 -20.66 -6.97 18.61
N LEU A 45 -19.48 -7.59 18.68
CA LEU A 45 -19.00 -8.32 19.85
C LEU A 45 -18.57 -7.40 21.00
N THR A 46 -18.00 -6.23 20.69
CA THR A 46 -17.54 -5.28 21.72
C THR A 46 -18.65 -4.36 22.21
N ALA A 47 -19.68 -4.11 21.40
CA ALA A 47 -20.75 -3.17 21.70
C ALA A 47 -21.52 -3.44 23.01
N PRO A 48 -21.88 -4.68 23.38
CA PRO A 48 -22.61 -4.94 24.63
C PRO A 48 -21.84 -4.44 25.85
N PHE A 49 -20.54 -4.71 25.91
CA PHE A 49 -19.68 -4.23 26.98
C PHE A 49 -19.43 -2.72 26.88
N ALA A 50 -19.11 -2.21 25.69
CA ALA A 50 -18.77 -0.79 25.50
C ALA A 50 -19.94 0.16 25.87
N ASN A 51 -21.19 -0.29 25.71
CA ASN A 51 -22.37 0.51 26.02
C ASN A 51 -22.93 0.31 27.44
N LEU A 52 -22.26 -0.48 28.31
CA LEU A 52 -22.66 -0.57 29.72
C LEU A 52 -22.56 0.82 30.38
N LYS A 53 -23.54 1.17 31.21
CA LYS A 53 -23.51 2.43 31.94
C LYS A 53 -22.50 2.35 33.08
N ARG A 54 -21.50 3.23 33.05
CA ARG A 54 -20.48 3.38 34.10
C ARG A 54 -20.37 4.83 34.53
N GLU A 55 -19.93 5.04 35.76
CA GLU A 55 -19.49 6.35 36.23
C GLU A 55 -18.04 6.58 35.76
N ASN A 56 -17.74 7.75 35.19
CA ASN A 56 -16.44 8.08 34.60
C ASN A 56 -15.95 7.04 33.56
N ASP A 57 -16.79 6.69 32.58
CA ASP A 57 -16.52 5.62 31.61
C ASP A 57 -15.34 5.95 30.67
N PRO A 58 -14.19 5.25 30.77
CA PRO A 58 -13.05 5.47 29.90
C PRO A 58 -13.31 5.02 28.45
N LEU A 59 -14.38 4.26 28.17
CA LEU A 59 -14.75 3.85 26.82
C LEU A 59 -15.68 4.83 26.11
N ALA A 60 -16.31 5.78 26.80
CA ALA A 60 -17.34 6.63 26.19
C ALA A 60 -16.85 7.39 24.95
N GLU A 61 -15.70 8.07 25.07
CA GLU A 61 -15.09 8.82 23.96
C GLU A 61 -14.44 7.89 22.92
N PRO A 62 -13.57 6.92 23.28
CA PRO A 62 -12.97 6.00 22.30
C PRO A 62 -13.99 5.19 21.50
N TRP A 63 -15.12 4.81 22.12
CA TRP A 63 -16.20 4.09 21.44
C TRP A 63 -16.98 4.99 20.47
N ALA A 64 -17.27 6.23 20.86
CA ALA A 64 -17.90 7.21 19.99
C ALA A 64 -17.00 7.56 18.79
N GLU A 65 -15.70 7.73 19.02
CA GLU A 65 -14.70 7.95 17.99
C GLU A 65 -14.68 6.77 17.00
N LEU A 66 -14.49 5.54 17.49
CA LEU A 66 -14.46 4.33 16.67
C LEU A 66 -15.72 4.19 15.81
N THR A 67 -16.90 4.26 16.42
CA THR A 67 -18.18 4.09 15.70
C THR A 67 -18.47 5.22 14.73
N GLY A 68 -18.03 6.45 15.03
CA GLY A 68 -18.05 7.58 14.10
C GLY A 68 -17.18 7.33 12.88
N THR A 69 -15.92 6.94 13.08
CA THR A 69 -14.99 6.63 11.98
C THR A 69 -15.46 5.44 11.14
N CYS A 70 -16.03 4.40 11.75
CA CYS A 70 -16.63 3.27 11.01
C CYS A 70 -17.73 3.72 10.03
N ARG A 71 -18.55 4.71 10.40
CA ARG A 71 -19.61 5.23 9.53
C ARG A 71 -19.04 5.96 8.32
N THR A 72 -18.09 6.86 8.54
CA THR A 72 -17.40 7.58 7.46
C THR A 72 -16.70 6.60 6.52
N LEU A 73 -16.02 5.59 7.08
CA LEU A 73 -15.33 4.58 6.29
C LEU A 73 -16.29 3.80 5.38
N ALA A 74 -17.47 3.40 5.86
CA ALA A 74 -18.47 2.70 5.06
C ALA A 74 -19.01 3.57 3.90
N GLU A 75 -19.22 4.87 4.14
CA GLU A 75 -19.61 5.83 3.10
C GLU A 75 -18.51 5.98 2.03
N ASP A 76 -17.24 6.04 2.44
CA ASP A 76 -16.10 6.13 1.55
C ASP A 76 -15.86 4.84 0.75
N PHE A 77 -16.12 3.65 1.33
CA PHE A 77 -16.12 2.37 0.60
C PHE A 77 -17.18 2.37 -0.51
N GLY A 78 -18.39 2.83 -0.20
CA GLY A 78 -19.46 2.97 -1.19
C GLY A 78 -19.13 3.96 -2.31
N THR A 79 -18.40 5.04 -1.99
CA THR A 79 -17.92 6.03 -2.96
C THR A 79 -16.85 5.43 -3.87
N PHE A 80 -15.85 4.74 -3.29
CA PHE A 80 -14.81 4.03 -4.03
C PHE A 80 -15.39 2.99 -5.01
N GLY A 81 -16.39 2.21 -4.57
CA GLY A 81 -17.07 1.24 -5.43
C GLY A 81 -17.74 1.88 -6.66
N LYS A 82 -18.29 3.09 -6.52
CA LYS A 82 -18.87 3.86 -7.64
C LYS A 82 -17.79 4.40 -8.57
N GLU A 83 -16.74 4.99 -8.01
CA GLU A 83 -15.61 5.54 -8.78
C GLU A 83 -14.94 4.46 -9.64
N THR A 84 -14.62 3.30 -9.06
CA THR A 84 -14.02 2.18 -9.79
C THR A 84 -14.93 1.67 -10.92
N ALA A 85 -16.24 1.59 -10.68
CA ALA A 85 -17.21 1.19 -11.70
C ALA A 85 -17.29 2.20 -12.85
N VAL A 86 -17.26 3.51 -12.55
CA VAL A 86 -17.24 4.58 -13.56
C VAL A 86 -15.99 4.47 -14.44
N GLN A 87 -14.81 4.31 -13.84
CA GLN A 87 -13.56 4.20 -14.59
C GLN A 87 -13.52 2.94 -15.46
N ALA A 88 -14.00 1.82 -14.93
CA ALA A 88 -14.09 0.58 -15.69
C ALA A 88 -15.08 0.65 -16.85
N ALA A 89 -16.21 1.37 -16.69
CA ALA A 89 -17.17 1.57 -17.75
C ALA A 89 -16.64 2.51 -18.86
N ALA A 90 -15.80 3.49 -18.50
CA ALA A 90 -15.20 4.42 -19.46
C ALA A 90 -14.06 3.78 -20.28
N TRP A 91 -13.32 2.83 -19.69
CA TRP A 91 -12.10 2.27 -20.28
C TRP A 91 -12.21 1.66 -21.69
N PRO A 92 -13.28 0.91 -22.04
CA PRO A 92 -13.42 0.34 -23.38
C PRO A 92 -13.56 1.39 -24.49
N ALA A 93 -14.05 2.59 -24.14
CA ALA A 93 -14.26 3.69 -25.09
C ALA A 93 -13.06 4.63 -25.19
N ALA A 94 -12.03 4.49 -24.35
CA ALA A 94 -10.86 5.34 -24.38
C ALA A 94 -9.97 5.04 -25.59
N ASP A 95 -9.45 6.08 -26.25
CA ASP A 95 -8.52 5.92 -27.37
C ASP A 95 -7.19 5.29 -26.90
N ARG A 96 -6.59 4.47 -27.77
CA ARG A 96 -5.30 3.78 -27.51
C ARG A 96 -4.10 4.51 -28.09
N ASP A 97 -4.29 5.75 -28.53
CA ASP A 97 -3.21 6.65 -28.90
C ASP A 97 -2.64 7.36 -27.64
N ASN A 98 -1.59 8.14 -27.83
CA ASN A 98 -0.90 8.78 -26.72
C ASN A 98 -1.81 9.79 -25.97
N ILE A 99 -2.68 10.50 -26.69
CA ILE A 99 -3.58 11.50 -26.11
C ILE A 99 -4.66 10.81 -25.27
N GLY A 100 -5.31 9.78 -25.82
CA GLY A 100 -6.33 9.00 -25.14
C GLY A 100 -5.82 8.30 -23.88
N LEU A 101 -4.63 7.69 -23.96
CA LEU A 101 -4.00 7.04 -22.81
C LEU A 101 -3.57 8.05 -21.73
N ASN A 102 -3.09 9.25 -22.11
CA ASN A 102 -2.82 10.32 -21.12
C ASN A 102 -4.11 10.79 -20.43
N ALA A 103 -5.18 11.01 -21.19
CA ALA A 103 -6.46 11.40 -20.61
C ALA A 103 -7.00 10.33 -19.65
N ALA A 104 -6.92 9.06 -20.03
CA ALA A 104 -7.32 7.94 -19.18
C ALA A 104 -6.45 7.81 -17.92
N ARG A 105 -5.14 8.04 -18.03
CA ARG A 105 -4.21 8.08 -16.89
C ARG A 105 -4.64 9.14 -15.87
N LEU A 106 -4.80 10.39 -16.31
CA LEU A 106 -5.17 11.51 -15.43
C LEU A 106 -6.55 11.30 -14.79
N ALA A 107 -7.50 10.70 -15.53
CA ALA A 107 -8.82 10.38 -14.99
C ALA A 107 -8.79 9.37 -13.83
N LEU A 108 -7.72 8.58 -13.69
CA LEU A 108 -7.54 7.64 -12.57
C LEU A 108 -6.92 8.28 -11.33
N HIS A 109 -6.36 9.49 -11.39
CA HIS A 109 -5.73 10.15 -10.23
C HIS A 109 -6.68 10.29 -9.02
N PRO A 110 -7.95 10.71 -9.16
CA PRO A 110 -8.87 10.74 -8.01
C PRO A 110 -9.07 9.37 -7.35
N LEU A 111 -9.04 8.29 -8.13
CA LEU A 111 -9.14 6.93 -7.60
C LEU A 111 -7.87 6.54 -6.83
N VAL A 112 -6.69 6.97 -7.29
CA VAL A 112 -5.39 6.77 -6.60
C VAL A 112 -5.39 7.48 -5.25
N ASP A 113 -5.83 8.74 -5.22
CA ASP A 113 -5.98 9.51 -3.98
C ASP A 113 -6.93 8.80 -3.01
N ARG A 114 -8.09 8.33 -3.51
CA ARG A 114 -9.05 7.56 -2.72
C ARG A 114 -8.42 6.29 -2.13
N CYS A 115 -7.62 5.55 -2.90
CA CYS A 115 -6.93 4.35 -2.39
C CYS A 115 -5.98 4.69 -1.24
N ARG A 116 -5.20 5.77 -1.37
CA ARG A 116 -4.27 6.23 -0.32
C ARG A 116 -5.04 6.63 0.94
N ASP A 117 -6.10 7.41 0.78
CA ASP A 117 -6.86 7.93 1.92
C ASP A 117 -7.62 6.81 2.63
N LEU A 118 -8.21 5.86 1.89
CA LEU A 118 -8.83 4.66 2.46
C LEU A 118 -7.83 3.80 3.24
N THR A 119 -6.60 3.65 2.74
CA THR A 119 -5.54 2.93 3.46
C THR A 119 -5.32 3.54 4.85
N LYS A 120 -5.18 4.87 4.91
CA LYS A 120 -5.02 5.61 6.19
C LYS A 120 -6.23 5.45 7.11
N GLN A 121 -7.45 5.53 6.57
CA GLN A 121 -8.67 5.37 7.37
C GLN A 121 -8.83 3.95 7.92
N ILE A 122 -8.51 2.93 7.13
CA ILE A 122 -8.54 1.51 7.52
C ILE A 122 -7.57 1.27 8.68
N ASP A 123 -6.35 1.81 8.60
CA ASP A 123 -5.37 1.71 9.67
C ASP A 123 -5.81 2.44 10.95
N LEU A 124 -6.41 3.63 10.80
CA LEU A 124 -6.95 4.38 11.93
C LEU A 124 -8.05 3.58 12.64
N VAL A 125 -9.02 3.04 11.90
CA VAL A 125 -10.12 2.26 12.48
C VAL A 125 -9.61 1.00 13.17
N ALA A 126 -8.65 0.30 12.57
CA ALA A 126 -8.04 -0.88 13.21
C ALA A 126 -7.32 -0.53 14.52
N LYS A 127 -6.59 0.61 14.56
CA LYS A 127 -5.95 1.13 15.78
C LYS A 127 -6.98 1.49 16.85
N LEU A 128 -8.06 2.19 16.48
CA LEU A 128 -9.15 2.56 17.39
C LEU A 128 -9.87 1.33 17.96
N ALA A 129 -10.15 0.32 17.12
CA ALA A 129 -10.73 -0.94 17.56
C ALA A 129 -9.82 -1.67 18.56
N GLY A 130 -8.51 -1.70 18.29
CA GLY A 130 -7.51 -2.20 19.23
C GLY A 130 -7.50 -1.44 20.56
N ARG A 131 -7.55 -0.11 20.53
CA ARG A 131 -7.61 0.75 21.71
C ARG A 131 -8.84 0.46 22.57
N VAL A 132 -10.02 0.35 21.96
CA VAL A 132 -11.27 0.00 22.67
C VAL A 132 -11.16 -1.35 23.37
N ILE A 133 -10.64 -2.37 22.69
CA ILE A 133 -10.45 -3.70 23.28
C ILE A 133 -9.45 -3.64 24.45
N ASP A 134 -8.36 -2.91 24.26
CA ASP A 134 -7.32 -2.79 25.27
C ASP A 134 -7.82 -2.08 26.54
N ILE A 135 -8.57 -0.98 26.41
CA ILE A 135 -9.23 -0.32 27.55
C ILE A 135 -10.22 -1.26 28.23
N ALA A 136 -11.09 -1.92 27.45
CA ALA A 136 -12.08 -2.85 27.97
C ALA A 136 -11.41 -3.97 28.81
N VAL A 137 -10.34 -4.57 28.30
CA VAL A 137 -9.69 -5.71 28.93
C VAL A 137 -8.73 -5.31 30.06
N LYS A 138 -7.99 -4.21 29.92
CA LYS A 138 -6.91 -3.85 30.86
C LYS A 138 -7.36 -2.91 31.96
N GLU A 139 -8.36 -2.07 31.72
CA GLU A 139 -8.81 -1.04 32.65
C GLU A 139 -10.18 -1.34 33.26
N LEU A 140 -11.01 -2.11 32.56
CA LEU A 140 -12.40 -2.39 32.96
C LEU A 140 -12.69 -3.87 33.21
N ASP A 141 -11.65 -4.71 33.26
CA ASP A 141 -11.75 -6.14 33.57
C ASP A 141 -12.83 -6.88 32.74
N ALA A 142 -12.96 -6.54 31.45
CA ALA A 142 -14.04 -7.06 30.60
C ALA A 142 -14.11 -8.59 30.58
N ARG A 143 -12.99 -9.29 30.83
CA ARG A 143 -12.93 -10.76 30.89
C ARG A 143 -13.83 -11.37 31.96
N ASP A 144 -14.15 -10.63 33.01
CA ASP A 144 -15.01 -11.09 34.10
C ASP A 144 -16.49 -10.70 33.87
N SER A 145 -16.80 -10.04 32.75
CA SER A 145 -18.14 -9.58 32.41
C SER A 145 -18.88 -10.57 31.51
N GLU A 146 -20.15 -10.84 31.84
CA GLU A 146 -21.05 -11.62 30.98
C GLU A 146 -21.32 -10.93 29.62
N ALA A 147 -21.08 -9.62 29.52
CA ALA A 147 -21.24 -8.84 28.29
C ALA A 147 -20.04 -8.95 27.33
N TRP A 148 -19.05 -9.80 27.63
CA TRP A 148 -17.81 -9.90 26.88
C TRP A 148 -17.40 -11.35 26.62
N ASP A 149 -17.47 -11.78 25.36
CA ASP A 149 -16.89 -13.05 24.94
C ASP A 149 -15.42 -12.85 24.54
N ASN A 150 -14.51 -13.12 25.47
CA ASN A 150 -13.08 -12.94 25.22
C ASN A 150 -12.56 -13.85 24.08
N ALA A 151 -13.11 -15.04 23.87
CA ALA A 151 -12.65 -15.93 22.82
C ALA A 151 -13.06 -15.41 21.44
N ASP A 152 -14.32 -15.00 21.29
CA ASP A 152 -14.85 -14.49 20.04
C ASP A 152 -14.30 -13.10 19.69
N VAL A 153 -14.12 -12.21 20.67
CA VAL A 153 -13.48 -10.91 20.44
C VAL A 153 -12.05 -11.09 19.93
N ASN A 154 -11.25 -11.98 20.56
CA ASN A 154 -9.87 -12.23 20.10
C ASN A 154 -9.83 -12.87 18.71
N ARG A 155 -10.78 -13.76 18.38
CA ARG A 155 -10.92 -14.33 17.05
C ARG A 155 -11.28 -13.26 16.01
N ALA A 156 -12.23 -12.39 16.32
CA ALA A 156 -12.62 -11.28 15.47
C ALA A 156 -11.49 -10.26 15.29
N ARG A 157 -10.71 -9.96 16.33
CA ARG A 157 -9.53 -9.08 16.25
C ARG A 157 -8.48 -9.62 15.27
N ARG A 158 -8.20 -10.93 15.31
CA ARG A 158 -7.27 -11.57 14.35
C ARG A 158 -7.81 -11.57 12.92
N ALA A 159 -9.12 -11.82 12.77
CA ALA A 159 -9.77 -11.78 11.46
C ALA A 159 -9.75 -10.36 10.86
N LEU A 160 -9.97 -9.33 11.68
CA LEU A 160 -9.86 -7.94 11.26
C LEU A 160 -8.44 -7.60 10.80
N GLU A 161 -7.42 -8.02 11.53
CA GLU A 161 -6.02 -7.77 11.15
C GLU A 161 -5.63 -8.47 9.83
N ALA A 162 -6.07 -9.72 9.64
CA ALA A 162 -5.87 -10.43 8.38
C ALA A 162 -6.59 -9.72 7.21
N ALA A 163 -7.84 -9.29 7.43
CA ALA A 163 -8.58 -8.52 6.44
C ALA A 163 -7.93 -7.16 6.14
N ARG A 164 -7.38 -6.49 7.15
CA ARG A 164 -6.64 -5.21 7.04
C ARG A 164 -5.44 -5.37 6.11
N SER A 165 -4.58 -6.35 6.37
CA SER A 165 -3.41 -6.60 5.52
C SER A 165 -3.80 -6.86 4.06
N ASN A 166 -4.84 -7.68 3.83
CA ASN A 166 -5.31 -7.99 2.49
C ASN A 166 -5.86 -6.76 1.74
N VAL A 167 -6.65 -5.92 2.42
CA VAL A 167 -7.25 -4.74 1.77
C VAL A 167 -6.22 -3.65 1.51
N VAL A 168 -5.23 -3.47 2.39
CA VAL A 168 -4.11 -2.53 2.16
C VAL A 168 -3.33 -2.92 0.92
N GLU A 169 -2.98 -4.21 0.76
CA GLU A 169 -2.32 -4.68 -0.47
C GLU A 169 -3.20 -4.51 -1.71
N ALA A 170 -4.51 -4.76 -1.59
CA ALA A 170 -5.43 -4.57 -2.70
C ALA A 170 -5.51 -3.11 -3.16
N LEU A 171 -5.52 -2.15 -2.22
CA LEU A 171 -5.52 -0.71 -2.50
C LEU A 171 -4.16 -0.18 -3.01
N ARG A 172 -3.06 -0.89 -2.74
CA ARG A 172 -1.73 -0.55 -3.26
C ARG A 172 -1.61 -0.76 -4.77
N LEU A 173 -2.25 -1.81 -5.31
CA LEU A 173 -2.09 -2.18 -6.72
C LEU A 173 -2.58 -1.11 -7.72
N PRO A 174 -3.77 -0.51 -7.58
CA PRO A 174 -4.21 0.56 -8.49
C PRO A 174 -3.23 1.72 -8.51
N ARG A 175 -2.78 2.16 -7.33
CA ARG A 175 -1.81 3.24 -7.17
C ARG A 175 -0.50 2.92 -7.86
N TYR A 176 0.02 1.71 -7.65
CA TYR A 176 1.25 1.25 -8.29
C TYR A 176 1.17 1.36 -9.82
N PHE A 177 0.12 0.82 -10.44
CA PHE A 177 0.01 0.80 -11.90
C PHE A 177 -0.21 2.18 -12.50
N VAL A 178 -0.98 3.06 -11.85
CA VAL A 178 -1.12 4.45 -12.29
C VAL A 178 0.22 5.18 -12.18
N ARG A 179 0.96 5.00 -11.07
CA ARG A 179 2.30 5.57 -10.90
C ARG A 179 3.28 5.10 -11.96
N GLN A 180 3.22 3.83 -12.37
CA GLN A 180 4.05 3.33 -13.49
C GLN A 180 3.68 4.01 -14.82
N ALA A 181 2.40 4.26 -15.07
CA ALA A 181 1.97 5.00 -16.25
C ALA A 181 2.37 6.48 -16.18
N ASP A 182 2.29 7.11 -15.00
CA ASP A 182 2.75 8.49 -14.76
C ASP A 182 4.23 8.63 -15.07
N TRP A 183 5.04 7.77 -14.47
CA TRP A 183 6.49 7.74 -14.66
C TRP A 183 6.87 7.65 -16.14
N LEU A 184 6.18 6.79 -16.91
CA LEU A 184 6.42 6.63 -18.34
C LEU A 184 5.99 7.86 -19.16
N GLN A 185 4.78 8.36 -18.96
CA GLN A 185 4.22 9.43 -19.78
C GLN A 185 4.81 10.81 -19.46
N GLU A 186 5.27 11.05 -18.24
CA GLU A 186 5.96 12.30 -17.88
C GLU A 186 7.36 12.38 -18.49
N ARG A 187 8.08 11.24 -18.54
CA ARG A 187 9.43 11.17 -19.11
C ARG A 187 9.42 11.09 -20.64
N PHE A 188 8.38 10.50 -21.22
CA PHE A 188 8.21 10.34 -22.68
C PHE A 188 6.84 10.89 -23.14
N PRO A 189 6.60 12.21 -23.03
CA PRO A 189 5.28 12.81 -23.27
C PRO A 189 4.77 12.66 -24.70
N GLU A 190 5.66 12.54 -25.68
CA GLU A 190 5.29 12.35 -27.10
C GLU A 190 5.24 10.86 -27.51
N ALA A 191 5.37 9.93 -26.56
CA ALA A 191 5.56 8.49 -26.83
C ALA A 191 6.77 8.17 -27.73
N GLU A 192 7.73 9.10 -27.80
CA GLU A 192 8.97 8.98 -28.55
C GLU A 192 10.17 8.99 -27.61
N LEU A 193 11.23 8.31 -28.04
CA LEU A 193 12.49 8.31 -27.30
C LEU A 193 13.07 9.72 -27.32
N ARG A 194 13.31 10.27 -26.13
CA ARG A 194 14.03 11.51 -25.91
C ARG A 194 15.05 11.31 -24.81
N ASP A 195 15.99 12.24 -24.73
CA ASP A 195 16.95 12.27 -23.66
C ASP A 195 16.24 12.57 -22.33
N VAL A 196 16.57 11.79 -21.30
CA VAL A 196 16.10 11.92 -19.92
C VAL A 196 17.31 11.73 -19.01
N GLU A 197 17.68 12.78 -18.29
CA GLU A 197 18.85 12.79 -17.42
C GLU A 197 18.76 11.68 -16.36
N GLY A 198 19.87 10.99 -16.13
CA GLY A 198 19.95 9.83 -15.23
C GLY A 198 19.27 8.54 -15.74
N LEU A 199 18.56 8.57 -16.87
CA LEU A 199 17.83 7.41 -17.41
C LEU A 199 18.30 6.99 -18.81
N VAL A 200 18.22 7.88 -19.80
CA VAL A 200 18.52 7.54 -21.20
C VAL A 200 19.02 8.74 -21.99
N LYS A 201 19.96 8.51 -22.91
CA LYS A 201 20.44 9.52 -23.85
C LYS A 201 20.74 8.92 -25.22
N LEU A 202 20.28 9.56 -26.28
CA LEU A 202 20.59 9.17 -27.64
C LEU A 202 21.95 9.77 -28.04
N ILE A 203 22.91 8.90 -28.34
CA ILE A 203 24.27 9.29 -28.68
C ILE A 203 24.64 8.72 -30.05
N ASP A 204 25.29 9.53 -30.88
CA ASP A 204 25.79 9.09 -32.18
C ASP A 204 27.11 8.32 -32.09
N ARG A 205 27.46 7.60 -33.16
CA ARG A 205 28.68 6.79 -33.18
C ARG A 205 29.96 7.63 -33.10
N ALA A 206 29.94 8.87 -33.59
CA ALA A 206 31.09 9.76 -33.55
C ALA A 206 31.42 10.14 -32.09
N THR A 207 30.40 10.42 -31.30
CA THR A 207 30.51 10.70 -29.86
C THR A 207 30.98 9.47 -29.09
N ILE A 208 30.48 8.28 -29.42
CA ILE A 208 30.97 7.01 -28.84
C ILE A 208 32.46 6.83 -29.14
N GLN A 209 32.88 7.06 -30.39
CA GLN A 209 34.28 6.97 -30.80
C GLN A 209 35.17 8.01 -30.07
N ALA A 210 34.71 9.25 -29.91
CA ALA A 210 35.42 10.29 -29.17
C ALA A 210 35.59 9.95 -27.67
N HIS A 211 34.80 9.02 -27.16
CA HIS A 211 34.86 8.49 -25.81
C HIS A 211 35.49 7.09 -25.74
N ASP A 212 36.42 6.79 -26.65
CA ASP A 212 37.18 5.54 -26.70
C ASP A 212 36.30 4.28 -26.80
N TRP A 213 35.13 4.41 -27.45
CA TRP A 213 34.13 3.34 -27.57
C TRP A 213 33.58 2.82 -26.24
N SER A 214 33.77 3.56 -25.15
CA SER A 214 33.16 3.25 -23.86
C SER A 214 31.63 3.36 -23.97
N LEU A 215 30.90 2.45 -23.33
CA LEU A 215 29.44 2.49 -23.24
C LEU A 215 28.96 2.68 -21.79
N THR A 216 29.85 3.10 -20.89
CA THR A 216 29.49 3.33 -19.48
C THR A 216 28.42 4.43 -19.39
N PRO A 217 27.20 4.13 -18.90
CA PRO A 217 26.07 5.07 -18.97
C PRO A 217 26.36 6.42 -18.31
N GLY A 218 27.06 6.43 -17.18
CA GLY A 218 27.40 7.66 -16.44
C GLY A 218 28.22 8.67 -17.24
N ARG A 219 28.89 8.26 -18.33
CA ARG A 219 29.63 9.16 -19.23
C ARG A 219 28.70 9.97 -20.15
N TYR A 220 27.45 9.55 -20.30
CA TYR A 220 26.50 10.12 -21.26
C TYR A 220 25.22 10.65 -20.61
N VAL A 221 24.67 9.88 -19.67
CA VAL A 221 23.28 10.00 -19.23
C VAL A 221 23.10 11.03 -18.09
N GLY A 222 24.17 11.39 -17.39
CA GLY A 222 24.10 12.29 -16.22
C GLY A 222 23.54 11.59 -14.97
N VAL A 223 23.13 12.36 -13.97
CA VAL A 223 22.56 11.88 -12.71
C VAL A 223 21.16 12.45 -12.58
N ALA A 224 20.17 11.60 -12.30
CA ALA A 224 18.81 12.05 -12.11
C ALA A 224 18.72 12.97 -10.87
N PRO A 225 17.86 14.01 -10.89
CA PRO A 225 17.51 14.74 -9.69
C PRO A 225 16.96 13.80 -8.61
N GLU A 226 17.14 14.12 -7.34
CA GLU A 226 16.47 13.42 -6.25
C GLU A 226 14.96 13.65 -6.34
N GLU A 227 14.19 12.58 -6.43
CA GLU A 227 12.72 12.59 -6.36
C GLU A 227 12.30 11.99 -5.02
N GLU A 228 11.48 12.71 -4.25
CA GLU A 228 10.85 12.17 -3.04
C GLU A 228 9.68 11.25 -3.44
N ASP A 229 9.73 9.98 -3.01
CA ASP A 229 8.59 9.07 -3.16
C ASP A 229 7.64 9.28 -1.99
N GLU A 230 6.63 10.16 -2.16
CA GLU A 230 5.61 10.46 -1.14
C GLU A 230 4.83 9.22 -0.68
N ASP A 231 4.82 8.17 -1.50
CA ASP A 231 4.13 6.91 -1.24
C ASP A 231 5.00 5.86 -0.54
N PHE A 232 6.29 6.14 -0.30
CA PHE A 232 7.18 5.25 0.42
C PHE A 232 6.89 5.30 1.92
N ASP A 233 6.33 4.21 2.46
CA ASP A 233 6.11 4.08 3.91
C ASP A 233 7.44 3.77 4.61
N PHE A 234 8.18 4.85 4.92
CA PHE A 234 9.44 4.76 5.67
C PHE A 234 9.25 4.05 7.01
N GLU A 235 8.10 4.22 7.67
CA GLU A 235 7.89 3.64 9.00
C GLU A 235 7.74 2.11 8.92
N GLU A 236 6.97 1.62 7.95
CA GLU A 236 6.82 0.18 7.70
C GLU A 236 8.16 -0.45 7.33
N VAL A 237 8.90 0.15 6.39
CA VAL A 237 10.20 -0.36 5.95
C VAL A 237 11.21 -0.35 7.10
N LEU A 238 11.27 0.73 7.89
CA LEU A 238 12.15 0.79 9.06
C LEU A 238 11.77 -0.25 10.10
N ARG A 239 10.47 -0.49 10.32
CA ARG A 239 10.00 -1.50 11.26
C ARG A 239 10.38 -2.92 10.80
N ALA A 240 10.22 -3.21 9.51
CA ALA A 240 10.64 -4.48 8.93
C ALA A 240 12.15 -4.70 9.09
N ILE A 241 12.97 -3.69 8.72
CA ILE A 241 14.43 -3.72 8.90
C ILE A 241 14.79 -3.91 10.38
N HIS A 242 14.07 -3.27 11.30
CA HIS A 242 14.34 -3.41 12.73
C HIS A 242 14.04 -4.82 13.26
N ILE A 243 12.96 -5.45 12.80
CA ILE A 243 12.61 -6.84 13.15
C ILE A 243 13.69 -7.78 12.62
N ASP A 244 14.09 -7.64 11.36
CA ASP A 244 15.12 -8.47 10.74
C ASP A 244 16.47 -8.30 11.45
N LEU A 245 16.86 -7.06 11.76
CA LEU A 245 18.09 -6.77 12.50
C LEU A 245 18.07 -7.40 13.89
N LYS A 246 16.92 -7.38 14.58
CA LYS A 246 16.77 -8.03 15.87
C LYS A 246 16.97 -9.55 15.78
N GLY A 247 16.36 -10.19 14.78
CA GLY A 247 16.54 -11.63 14.54
C GLY A 247 17.99 -12.00 14.24
N LEU A 248 18.65 -11.23 13.36
CA LEU A 248 20.08 -11.41 13.05
C LEU A 248 20.97 -11.28 14.29
N ASN A 249 20.66 -10.35 15.20
CA ASN A 249 21.40 -10.20 16.45
C ASN A 249 21.21 -11.39 17.41
N GLU A 250 19.99 -11.93 17.50
CA GLU A 250 19.70 -13.12 18.30
C GLU A 250 20.50 -14.33 17.77
N GLU A 251 20.51 -14.56 16.45
CA GLU A 251 21.32 -15.60 15.81
C GLU A 251 22.83 -15.41 16.03
N ALA A 252 23.32 -14.17 15.91
CA ALA A 252 24.73 -13.85 16.16
C ALA A 252 25.14 -14.16 17.61
N ALA A 253 24.27 -13.87 18.58
CA ALA A 253 24.52 -14.18 20.00
C ALA A 253 24.58 -15.70 20.24
N GLU A 254 23.69 -16.48 19.63
CA GLU A 254 23.74 -17.94 19.71
C GLU A 254 25.01 -18.53 19.10
N LEU A 255 25.41 -18.04 17.92
CA LEU A 255 26.65 -18.44 17.26
C LEU A 255 27.88 -18.11 18.12
N ALA A 256 27.94 -16.91 18.69
CA ALA A 256 29.02 -16.51 19.59
C ALA A 256 29.12 -17.45 20.81
N ALA A 257 27.99 -17.80 21.42
CA ALA A 257 27.94 -18.74 22.54
C ALA A 257 28.42 -20.15 22.15
N ARG A 258 28.02 -20.64 20.97
CA ARG A 258 28.49 -21.94 20.44
C ARG A 258 29.99 -21.96 20.17
N ILE A 259 30.54 -20.88 19.60
CA ILE A 259 31.97 -20.74 19.36
C ILE A 259 32.73 -20.73 20.68
N ALA A 260 32.28 -19.94 21.66
CA ALA A 260 32.91 -19.89 22.99
C ALA A 260 32.96 -21.27 23.65
N LYS A 261 31.84 -22.00 23.64
CA LYS A 261 31.77 -23.37 24.16
C LYS A 261 32.71 -24.33 23.43
N SER A 262 32.77 -24.26 22.11
CA SER A 262 33.66 -25.10 21.30
C SER A 262 35.14 -24.81 21.60
N PHE A 263 35.50 -23.55 21.86
CA PHE A 263 36.85 -23.17 22.27
C PHE A 263 37.21 -23.67 23.66
N GLU A 264 36.28 -23.62 24.62
CA GLU A 264 36.48 -24.21 25.97
C GLU A 264 36.71 -25.71 25.89
N GLU A 265 35.94 -26.42 25.06
CA GLU A 265 36.08 -27.88 24.86
C GLU A 265 37.38 -28.29 24.14
N LEU A 266 37.96 -27.43 23.30
CA LEU A 266 39.25 -27.67 22.62
C LEU A 266 40.48 -27.33 23.48
N GLY A 267 40.32 -26.52 24.53
CA GLY A 267 41.37 -26.10 25.44
C GLY A 267 41.53 -26.99 26.69
N ALA A 268 40.66 -27.97 26.88
CA ALA A 268 40.66 -28.96 27.96
C ALA A 268 41.29 -30.29 27.51
#